data_AF-A0A3D1G5N7-F1
#
_entry.id   AF-A0A3D1G5N7-F1
#
_cell.length_a   1.000
_cell.length_b   1.000
_cell.length_c   1.000
_cell.angle_alpha   90.00
_cell.angle_beta   90.00
_cell.angle_gamma   90.00
#
_symmetry.space_group_name_H-M   'P 1'
#
loop_
_entity.id
_entity.type
_entity.pdbx_description
1 polymer ?
#
loop_
_entity_poly.entity_id
_entity_poly.type
_entity_poly.pdbx_seq_one_letter_code
_entity_poly.pdbx_strand_id
1 'polypeptide(L)'
;MQDPRFMQSSDAASAQIDAGLRSYMLGVYNYMTTALGVTGLVAFGTKMLTTETGPDGATYVNGLGALLFGTPMMWVVALAPLAMVFWLSAGIHRMSVPKAQTLFYVFAGLMGLSLTSVLFVYTGASVARAFFITAGAFSALSLYG
;
A
#
# COMPACT_ATOMS: atom_id res chain seq x y z
N MET A 1 -52.78 -6.71 -17.41
CA MET A 1 -52.14 -7.99 -17.05
C MET A 1 -50.68 -7.87 -17.45
N GLN A 2 -49.78 -7.71 -16.49
CA GLN A 2 -48.33 -7.63 -16.72
C GLN A 2 -47.81 -9.07 -16.76
N ASP A 3 -47.25 -9.47 -17.90
CA ASP A 3 -46.82 -10.84 -18.17
C ASP A 3 -45.53 -11.16 -17.39
N PRO A 4 -45.53 -12.14 -16.46
CA PRO A 4 -44.39 -12.38 -15.55
C PRO A 4 -43.11 -12.88 -16.24
N ARG A 5 -43.16 -13.18 -17.55
CA ARG A 5 -42.05 -13.74 -18.33
C ARG A 5 -40.93 -12.73 -18.62
N PHE A 6 -41.22 -11.43 -18.59
CA PHE A 6 -40.21 -10.38 -18.80
C PHE A 6 -39.53 -9.89 -17.52
N MET A 7 -40.08 -10.23 -16.35
CA MET A 7 -39.56 -9.83 -15.04
C MET A 7 -38.36 -10.70 -14.60
N GLN A 8 -38.32 -11.95 -15.06
CA GLN A 8 -37.27 -12.92 -14.69
C GLN A 8 -35.92 -12.64 -15.37
N SER A 9 -35.92 -12.03 -16.55
CA SER A 9 -34.71 -11.64 -17.29
C SER A 9 -34.06 -10.37 -16.75
N SER A 10 -34.83 -9.41 -16.24
CA SER A 10 -34.28 -8.19 -15.63
C SER A 10 -33.62 -8.49 -14.30
N ASP A 11 -34.20 -9.39 -13.49
CA ASP A 11 -33.66 -9.77 -12.19
C ASP A 11 -32.41 -10.66 -12.32
N ALA A 12 -32.36 -11.53 -13.34
CA ALA A 12 -31.16 -12.30 -13.65
C ALA A 12 -30.01 -11.42 -14.17
N ALA A 13 -30.32 -10.41 -14.99
CA ALA A 13 -29.35 -9.45 -15.48
C ALA A 13 -28.81 -8.53 -14.37
N SER A 14 -29.67 -8.03 -13.48
CA SER A 14 -29.26 -7.23 -12.33
C SER A 14 -28.38 -8.02 -11.37
N ALA A 15 -28.71 -9.28 -11.09
CA ALA A 15 -27.89 -10.18 -10.27
C ALA A 15 -26.51 -10.48 -10.88
N GLN A 16 -26.40 -10.62 -12.21
CA GLN A 16 -25.11 -10.80 -12.88
C GLN A 16 -24.23 -9.53 -12.83
N ILE A 17 -24.83 -8.35 -12.98
CA ILE A 17 -24.12 -7.07 -12.89
C ILE A 17 -23.57 -6.88 -11.46
N ASP A 18 -24.35 -7.20 -10.44
CA ASP A 18 -23.96 -7.12 -9.03
C ASP A 18 -22.78 -8.06 -8.72
N ALA A 19 -22.86 -9.32 -9.17
CA ALA A 19 -21.75 -10.27 -9.03
C ALA A 19 -20.46 -9.80 -9.71
N GLY A 20 -20.58 -9.20 -10.91
CA GLY A 20 -19.47 -8.60 -11.64
C GLY A 20 -18.82 -7.43 -10.87
N LEU A 21 -19.64 -6.49 -10.38
CA LEU A 21 -19.17 -5.34 -9.61
C LEU A 21 -18.47 -5.78 -8.32
N ARG A 22 -19.05 -6.74 -7.60
CA ARG A 22 -18.45 -7.31 -6.39
C ARG A 22 -17.08 -7.92 -6.67
N SER A 23 -16.98 -8.74 -7.73
CA SER A 23 -15.69 -9.35 -8.10
C SER A 23 -14.63 -8.31 -8.47
N TYR A 24 -15.02 -7.24 -9.17
CA TYR A 24 -14.14 -6.12 -9.50
C TYR A 24 -13.66 -5.40 -8.23
N MET A 25 -14.57 -5.06 -7.32
CA MET A 25 -14.24 -4.38 -6.06
C MET A 25 -13.33 -5.23 -5.17
N LEU A 26 -13.62 -6.53 -5.03
CA LEU A 26 -12.74 -7.47 -4.32
C LEU A 26 -11.34 -7.52 -4.93
N GLY A 27 -11.23 -7.47 -6.25
CA GLY A 27 -9.94 -7.34 -6.94
C GLY A 27 -9.18 -6.08 -6.52
N VAL A 28 -9.84 -4.92 -6.54
CA VAL A 28 -9.26 -3.63 -6.12
C VAL A 28 -8.81 -3.69 -4.65
N TYR A 29 -9.65 -4.21 -3.76
CA TYR A 29 -9.31 -4.32 -2.34
C TYR A 29 -8.12 -5.24 -2.10
N ASN A 30 -8.05 -6.39 -2.79
CA ASN A 30 -6.90 -7.28 -2.69
C ASN A 30 -5.60 -6.58 -3.09
N TYR A 31 -5.59 -5.81 -4.18
CA TYR A 31 -4.41 -5.03 -4.58
C TYR A 31 -4.02 -3.98 -3.53
N MET A 32 -4.99 -3.29 -2.94
CA MET A 32 -4.69 -2.28 -1.91
C MET A 32 -4.15 -2.92 -0.62
N THR A 33 -4.75 -4.03 -0.18
CA THR A 33 -4.31 -4.75 1.02
C THR A 33 -2.91 -5.33 0.83
N THR A 34 -2.61 -5.95 -0.30
CA THR A 34 -1.26 -6.48 -0.57
C THR A 34 -0.22 -5.36 -0.67
N ALA A 35 -0.53 -4.26 -1.34
CA ALA A 35 0.39 -3.12 -1.44
C ALA A 35 0.64 -2.44 -0.08
N LEU A 36 -0.38 -2.33 0.77
CA LEU A 36 -0.23 -1.86 2.15
C LEU A 36 0.71 -2.78 2.95
N GLY A 37 0.54 -4.10 2.81
CA GLY A 37 1.44 -5.09 3.39
C GLY A 37 2.88 -4.94 2.91
N VAL A 38 3.08 -4.79 1.60
CA VAL A 38 4.41 -4.53 0.99
C VAL A 38 5.02 -3.25 1.55
N THR A 39 4.24 -2.16 1.66
CA THR A 39 4.69 -0.88 2.22
C THR A 39 5.23 -1.07 3.64
N GLY A 40 4.46 -1.76 4.50
CA GLY A 40 4.86 -2.04 5.88
C GLY A 40 6.11 -2.92 5.97
N LEU A 41 6.19 -3.97 5.13
CA LEU A 41 7.34 -4.86 5.08
C LEU A 41 8.61 -4.14 4.63
N VAL A 42 8.52 -3.28 3.60
CA VAL A 42 9.67 -2.50 3.13
C VAL A 42 10.11 -1.49 4.17
N ALA A 43 9.18 -0.80 4.85
CA ALA A 43 9.53 0.12 5.94
C ALA A 43 10.26 -0.60 7.08
N PHE A 44 9.72 -1.74 7.53
CA PHE A 44 10.32 -2.55 8.58
C PHE A 44 11.68 -3.12 8.16
N GLY A 45 11.78 -3.67 6.95
CA GLY A 45 13.02 -4.22 6.40
C GLY A 45 14.10 -3.14 6.23
N THR A 46 13.72 -1.95 5.77
CA THR A 46 14.64 -0.81 5.68
C THR A 46 15.16 -0.42 7.06
N LYS A 47 14.29 -0.34 8.08
CA LYS A 47 14.74 -0.08 9.46
C LYS A 47 15.77 -1.12 9.91
N MET A 48 15.48 -2.41 9.74
CA MET A 48 16.40 -3.49 10.09
C MET A 48 17.75 -3.37 9.39
N LEU A 49 17.78 -2.97 8.12
CA LEU A 49 19.01 -2.79 7.35
C LEU A 49 19.79 -1.52 7.71
N THR A 50 19.13 -0.51 8.28
CA THR A 50 19.70 0.81 8.57
C THR A 50 20.04 1.00 10.04
N THR A 51 19.77 0.00 10.87
CA THR A 51 20.11 0.00 12.29
C THR A 51 20.95 -1.20 12.69
N GLU A 52 21.76 -1.02 13.72
CA GLU A 52 22.55 -2.07 14.34
C GLU A 52 22.42 -2.00 15.87
N THR A 53 22.66 -3.12 16.55
CA THR A 53 22.61 -3.16 18.02
C THR A 53 24.02 -3.03 18.56
N GLY A 54 24.26 -2.01 19.38
CA GLY A 54 25.54 -1.75 20.00
C GLY A 54 25.85 -2.72 21.16
N PRO A 55 27.09 -2.69 21.69
CA PRO A 55 27.52 -3.56 22.79
C PRO A 55 26.73 -3.36 24.10
N ASP A 56 26.10 -2.21 24.27
CA ASP A 56 25.26 -1.82 25.39
C ASP A 56 23.79 -2.24 25.21
N GLY A 57 23.46 -2.92 24.11
CA GLY A 57 22.11 -3.38 23.79
C GLY A 57 21.19 -2.29 23.21
N ALA A 58 21.70 -1.07 23.03
CA ALA A 58 20.95 0.01 22.38
C ALA A 58 20.98 -0.13 20.85
N THR A 59 19.92 0.32 20.19
CA THR A 59 19.84 0.34 18.72
C THR A 59 20.35 1.68 18.18
N TYR A 60 21.30 1.62 17.26
CA TYR A 60 21.90 2.78 16.61
C TYR A 60 21.66 2.75 15.11
N VAL A 61 21.75 3.92 14.48
CA VAL A 61 21.74 4.05 13.03
C VAL A 61 23.13 3.70 12.50
N ASN A 62 23.21 2.75 11.57
CA ASN A 62 24.47 2.33 10.96
C ASN A 62 24.87 3.25 9.78
N GLY A 63 25.98 2.94 9.10
CA GLY A 63 26.46 3.74 7.97
C GLY A 63 25.46 3.91 6.82
N LEU A 64 24.64 2.89 6.53
CA LEU A 64 23.58 2.98 5.51
C LEU A 64 22.46 3.92 5.97
N GLY A 65 22.03 3.80 7.23
CA GLY A 65 21.01 4.68 7.78
C GLY A 65 21.47 6.14 7.85
N ALA A 66 22.73 6.39 8.20
CA ALA A 66 23.32 7.72 8.21
C ALA A 66 23.37 8.31 6.79
N LEU A 67 23.70 7.50 5.77
CA LEU A 67 23.66 7.94 4.38
C LEU A 67 22.24 8.29 3.94
N LEU A 68 21.27 7.41 4.18
CA LEU A 68 19.90 7.56 3.68
C LEU A 68 19.11 8.67 4.39
N PHE A 69 19.29 8.82 5.71
CA PHE A 69 18.46 9.68 6.55
C PHE A 69 19.23 10.82 7.22
N GLY A 70 20.56 10.77 7.25
CA GLY A 70 21.42 11.81 7.83
C GLY A 70 22.03 12.79 6.83
N THR A 71 21.85 12.56 5.52
CA THR A 71 22.37 13.43 4.45
C THR A 71 21.23 14.03 3.62
N PRO A 72 21.49 14.97 2.69
CA PRO A 72 20.48 15.47 1.75
C PRO A 72 19.79 14.38 0.91
N MET A 73 20.33 13.15 0.87
CA MET A 73 19.68 11.98 0.27
C MET A 73 18.29 11.69 0.90
N MET A 74 18.04 12.12 2.14
CA MET A 74 16.72 11.96 2.77
C MET A 74 15.62 12.62 1.95
N TRP A 75 15.91 13.75 1.27
CA TRP A 75 14.93 14.44 0.45
C TRP A 75 14.60 13.64 -0.81
N VAL A 76 15.58 12.94 -1.37
CA VAL A 76 15.34 12.02 -2.49
C VAL A 76 14.42 10.88 -2.03
N VAL A 77 14.70 10.29 -0.87
CA VAL A 77 13.88 9.22 -0.30
C VAL A 77 12.45 9.71 0.01
N ALA A 78 12.32 10.90 0.61
CA ALA A 78 11.05 11.49 0.99
C ALA A 78 10.19 11.87 -0.23
N LEU A 79 10.80 12.40 -1.29
CA LEU A 79 10.12 12.90 -2.48
C LEU A 79 9.97 11.85 -3.59
N ALA A 80 10.69 10.73 -3.53
CA ALA A 80 10.61 9.67 -4.53
C ALA A 80 9.18 9.17 -4.80
N PRO A 81 8.33 8.91 -3.77
CA PRO A 81 6.96 8.50 -4.02
C PRO A 81 6.15 9.59 -4.73
N LEU A 82 6.34 10.86 -4.36
CA LEU A 82 5.64 11.99 -4.98
C LEU A 82 6.04 12.15 -6.46
N ALA A 83 7.33 12.07 -6.75
CA ALA A 83 7.84 12.09 -8.12
C ALA A 83 7.26 10.94 -8.96
N MET A 84 7.15 9.75 -8.36
CA MET A 84 6.56 8.59 -9.02
C MET A 84 5.06 8.79 -9.31
N VAL A 85 4.30 9.41 -8.40
CA VAL A 85 2.89 9.73 -8.63
C VAL A 85 2.73 10.68 -9.81
N PHE A 86 3.55 11.74 -9.91
CA PHE A 86 3.47 12.65 -11.04
C PHE A 86 3.82 11.94 -12.37
N TRP A 87 4.84 11.10 -12.36
CA TRP A 87 5.23 10.34 -13.56
C TRP A 87 4.16 9.32 -13.98
N LEU A 88 3.57 8.59 -13.04
CA LEU A 88 2.45 7.68 -13.29
C LEU A 88 1.24 8.44 -13.83
N SER A 89 0.88 9.55 -13.21
CA SER A 89 -0.27 10.38 -13.61
C SER A 89 -0.14 10.86 -15.05
N ALA A 90 1.07 11.22 -15.49
CA ALA A 90 1.33 11.65 -16.85
C ALA A 90 1.25 10.53 -17.91
N GLY A 91 1.24 9.25 -17.50
CA GLY A 91 1.44 8.13 -18.43
C GLY A 91 0.56 6.91 -18.24
N ILE A 92 -0.29 6.85 -17.22
CA ILE A 92 -0.98 5.60 -16.87
C ILE A 92 -1.96 5.11 -17.95
N HIS A 93 -2.64 6.02 -18.65
CA HIS A 93 -3.62 5.71 -19.70
C HIS A 93 -3.04 4.97 -20.92
N ARG A 94 -1.72 5.05 -21.12
CA ARG A 94 -0.99 4.40 -22.23
C ARG A 94 -0.19 3.17 -21.78
N MET A 95 -0.33 2.74 -20.53
CA MET A 95 0.38 1.57 -19.99
C MET A 95 -0.45 0.31 -20.18
N SER A 96 0.21 -0.81 -20.48
CA SER A 96 -0.42 -2.12 -20.36
C SER A 96 -0.73 -2.43 -18.89
N VAL A 97 -1.76 -3.26 -18.67
CA VAL A 97 -2.18 -3.65 -17.32
C VAL A 97 -1.03 -4.22 -16.47
N PRO A 98 -0.19 -5.16 -16.97
CA PRO A 98 0.91 -5.70 -16.17
C PRO A 98 1.96 -4.64 -15.79
N LYS A 99 2.22 -3.69 -16.69
CA LYS A 99 3.17 -2.60 -16.42
C LYS A 99 2.65 -1.69 -15.31
N ALA A 100 1.37 -1.32 -15.36
CA ALA A 100 0.75 -0.50 -14.32
C ALA A 100 0.77 -1.20 -12.96
N GLN A 101 0.49 -2.50 -12.92
CA GLN A 101 0.54 -3.31 -11.70
C GLN A 101 1.95 -3.38 -11.10
N THR A 102 2.98 -3.65 -11.90
CA THR A 102 4.37 -3.66 -11.42
C THR A 102 4.77 -2.30 -10.86
N LEU A 103 4.45 -1.22 -11.56
CA LEU A 103 4.76 0.13 -11.09
C LEU A 103 3.99 0.49 -9.82
N PHE A 104 2.76 0.01 -9.65
CA PHE A 104 2.01 0.18 -8.41
C PHE A 104 2.72 -0.48 -7.21
N TYR A 105 3.28 -1.69 -7.37
CA TYR A 105 4.05 -2.32 -6.29
C TYR A 105 5.41 -1.67 -6.06
N VAL A 106 6.07 -1.15 -7.11
CA VAL A 106 7.29 -0.33 -6.95
C VAL A 106 6.96 0.95 -6.16
N PHE A 107 5.83 1.61 -6.46
CA PHE A 107 5.35 2.75 -5.72
C PHE A 107 5.10 2.41 -4.25
N ALA A 108 4.44 1.29 -3.96
CA ALA A 108 4.24 0.80 -2.60
C ALA A 108 5.57 0.57 -1.86
N GLY A 109 6.57 0.01 -2.53
CA GLY A 109 7.92 -0.13 -1.99
C GLY A 109 8.59 1.21 -1.68
N LEU A 110 8.52 2.19 -2.60
CA LEU A 110 9.07 3.53 -2.37
C LEU A 110 8.35 4.25 -1.21
N MET A 111 7.03 4.09 -1.11
CA MET A 111 6.27 4.59 0.04
C MET A 111 6.78 3.97 1.35
N GLY A 112 7.03 2.66 1.36
CA GLY A 112 7.59 1.97 2.53
C GLY A 112 8.97 2.51 2.92
N LEU A 113 9.86 2.68 1.93
CA LEU A 113 11.19 3.25 2.12
C LEU A 113 11.10 4.65 2.77
N SER A 114 10.23 5.52 2.23
CA SER A 114 9.99 6.88 2.74
C SER A 114 9.45 6.89 4.18
N LEU A 115 8.49 6.00 4.47
CA LEU A 115 7.87 5.89 5.79
C LEU A 115 8.76 5.26 6.87
N THR A 116 9.93 4.71 6.51
CA THR A 116 10.92 4.22 7.49
C THR A 116 11.29 5.30 8.52
N SER A 117 11.33 6.57 8.11
CA SER A 117 11.58 7.72 8.99
C SER A 117 10.65 7.75 10.22
N VAL A 118 9.39 7.37 10.06
CA VAL A 118 8.39 7.28 11.14
C VAL A 118 8.80 6.26 12.20
N LEU A 119 9.45 5.15 11.79
CA LEU A 119 9.89 4.09 12.68
C LEU A 119 11.11 4.44 13.55
N PHE A 120 11.77 5.57 13.25
CA PHE A 120 12.83 6.14 14.10
C PHE A 120 12.28 7.10 15.15
N VAL A 121 11.17 7.79 14.85
CA VAL A 121 10.57 8.77 15.76
C VAL A 121 9.63 8.10 16.76
N TYR A 122 8.87 7.09 16.33
CA TYR A 122 7.89 6.40 17.15
C TYR A 122 8.33 4.99 17.54
N THR A 123 7.82 4.50 18.67
CA THR A 123 8.08 3.13 19.11
C THR A 123 7.42 2.12 18.18
N GLY A 124 8.05 0.94 18.02
CA GLY A 124 7.50 -0.14 17.22
C GLY A 124 6.10 -0.57 17.68
N ALA A 125 5.85 -0.56 18.99
CA ALA A 125 4.53 -0.86 19.56
C ALA A 125 3.47 0.18 19.15
N SER A 126 3.81 1.48 19.14
CA SER A 126 2.89 2.54 18.70
C SER A 126 2.54 2.38 17.22
N VAL A 127 3.56 2.18 16.38
CA VAL A 127 3.36 2.05 14.93
C VAL A 127 2.59 0.77 14.59
N ALA A 128 2.94 -0.37 15.21
CA ALA A 128 2.22 -1.62 15.00
C ALA A 128 0.75 -1.50 15.40
N ARG A 129 0.45 -0.87 16.54
CA ARG A 129 -0.94 -0.60 16.95
C ARG A 129 -1.68 0.24 15.91
N ALA A 130 -1.11 1.38 15.51
CA ALA A 130 -1.71 2.25 14.51
C ALA A 130 -1.95 1.53 13.17
N PHE A 131 -0.96 0.73 12.72
CA PHE A 131 -1.05 -0.04 11.48
C PHE A 131 -2.15 -1.11 11.55
N PHE A 132 -2.15 -1.97 12.58
CA PHE A 132 -3.13 -3.06 12.66
C PHE A 132 -4.55 -2.58 12.97
N ILE A 133 -4.71 -1.48 13.71
CA ILE A 133 -6.04 -0.86 13.93
C ILE A 133 -6.57 -0.33 12.59
N THR A 134 -5.77 0.43 11.84
CA THR A 134 -6.21 1.02 10.58
C THR A 134 -6.40 -0.02 9.48
N ALA A 135 -5.50 -0.99 9.36
CA ALA A 135 -5.63 -2.12 8.43
C ALA A 135 -6.86 -2.98 8.77
N GLY A 136 -7.07 -3.32 10.04
CA GLY A 136 -8.23 -4.08 10.48
C GLY A 136 -9.55 -3.34 10.23
N ALA A 137 -9.60 -2.02 10.50
CA ALA A 137 -10.76 -1.20 10.22
C ALA A 137 -11.05 -1.12 8.71
N PHE A 138 -10.02 -0.90 7.89
CA PHE A 138 -10.15 -0.91 6.44
C PHE A 138 -10.64 -2.27 5.93
N SER A 139 -10.01 -3.38 6.35
CA SER A 139 -10.43 -4.72 5.97
C SER A 139 -11.86 -5.06 6.39
N ALA A 140 -12.28 -4.67 7.60
CA ALA A 140 -13.65 -4.88 8.08
C ALA A 140 -14.67 -4.11 7.23
N LEU A 141 -14.38 -2.83 6.92
CA LEU A 141 -15.23 -2.01 6.05
C LEU A 141 -15.23 -2.53 4.61
N SER A 142 -14.10 -3.02 4.09
CA SER A 142 -13.99 -3.62 2.75
C SER A 142 -14.71 -4.96 2.60
N LEU A 143 -14.98 -5.69 3.69
CA LEU A 143 -15.79 -6.91 3.68
C LEU A 143 -17.29 -6.61 3.81
N TYR A 144 -17.62 -5.50 4.47
CA TYR A 144 -19.01 -5.09 4.71
C TYR A 144 -19.61 -4.35 3.51
N GLY A 145 -18.85 -3.44 2.89
CA GLY A 145 -19.25 -2.69 1.68
C GLY A 145 -19.14 -3.53 0.42
#